data_AF-A0A7J4AYV2-F1
#
_entry.id   AF-A0A7J4AYV2-F1
#
_cell.length_a   1.000
_cell.length_b   1.000
_cell.length_c   1.000
_cell.angle_alpha   90.00
_cell.angle_beta   90.00
_cell.angle_gamma   90.00
#
_symmetry.space_group_name_H-M   'P 1'
#
loop_
_entity.id
_entity.type
_entity.pdbx_description
1 polymer ?
#
loop_
_entity_poly.entity_id
_entity_poly.type
_entity_poly.pdbx_seq_one_letter_code
_entity_poly.pdbx_strand_id
1 'polypeptide(L)'
;MAPVLAVFIDGLKPESIESMDFLNTLEKARIKTELGAYSPVCDTSIYTGVFLNKHLCWFTWKYSPTTSPFRILNRLGVAYLPHNIYSKYVCYKTCLKLSHATNPAIFGFSVFASFPMRDWAYFDTDIKKPWEKPNSYNGYPNLFETLRVNEIQFEVVGTKSRDLPDSSRVVKTHRPKKEKMLLNYFIGDIDHLSHSHGQDSSETIERLKVIDRILQEKYVEFKKIFGDFYSIVFSDHGHSEVKNIINLEEVFSKRRKRLHNYIHFIDSNYARFWFRNQKEEEEVRKVLSDLEDEGFILTEEHLK
;
A
#
# COMPACT_ATOMS: atom_id res chain seq x y z
N MET A 1 -14.54 28.71 -2.54
CA MET A 1 -13.74 27.52 -2.90
C MET A 1 -14.47 26.77 -3.99
N ALA A 2 -13.79 26.37 -5.06
CA ALA A 2 -14.41 25.52 -6.08
C ALA A 2 -14.58 24.08 -5.55
N PRO A 3 -15.71 23.41 -5.81
CA PRO A 3 -15.89 22.00 -5.45
C PRO A 3 -14.87 21.10 -6.17
N VAL A 4 -14.54 19.97 -5.54
CA VAL A 4 -13.57 19.00 -6.07
C VAL A 4 -14.17 17.59 -6.05
N LEU A 5 -14.15 16.93 -7.20
CA LEU A 5 -14.38 15.49 -7.35
C LEU A 5 -13.03 14.80 -7.57
N ALA A 6 -12.58 14.08 -6.55
CA ALA A 6 -11.36 13.29 -6.58
C ALA A 6 -11.72 11.81 -6.72
N VAL A 7 -11.01 11.09 -7.60
CA VAL A 7 -11.15 9.65 -7.78
C VAL A 7 -9.77 9.01 -7.68
N PHE A 8 -9.58 8.20 -6.65
CA PHE A 8 -8.42 7.34 -6.49
C PHE A 8 -8.76 5.94 -6.99
N ILE A 9 -7.98 5.42 -7.94
CA ILE A 9 -8.08 4.03 -8.42
C ILE A 9 -6.79 3.31 -8.02
N ASP A 10 -6.91 2.32 -7.16
CA ASP A 10 -5.79 1.53 -6.63
C ASP A 10 -5.18 0.64 -7.72
N GLY A 11 -3.88 0.75 -7.94
CA GLY A 11 -3.13 -0.13 -8.86
C GLY A 11 -3.45 0.06 -10.35
N LEU A 12 -3.86 1.26 -10.78
CA LEU A 12 -4.19 1.55 -12.18
C LEU A 12 -2.95 1.98 -12.98
N LYS A 13 -2.46 1.10 -13.87
CA LYS A 13 -1.37 1.50 -14.78
C LYS A 13 -1.85 2.50 -15.84
N PRO A 14 -0.97 3.39 -16.35
CA PRO A 14 -1.35 4.42 -17.32
C PRO A 14 -1.99 3.87 -18.61
N GLU A 15 -1.50 2.74 -19.11
CA GLU A 15 -1.96 2.14 -20.37
C GLU A 15 -3.42 1.64 -20.28
N SER A 16 -3.87 1.27 -19.08
CA SER A 16 -5.23 0.79 -18.85
C SER A 16 -6.32 1.83 -19.13
N ILE A 17 -5.96 3.12 -19.14
CA ILE A 17 -6.87 4.21 -19.52
C ILE A 17 -7.38 4.06 -20.96
N GLU A 18 -6.62 3.42 -21.85
CA GLU A 18 -7.05 3.18 -23.23
C GLU A 18 -8.32 2.31 -23.31
N SER A 19 -8.60 1.52 -22.28
CA SER A 19 -9.81 0.70 -22.17
C SER A 19 -10.97 1.40 -21.44
N MET A 20 -10.80 2.66 -21.03
CA MET A 20 -11.76 3.43 -20.24
C MET A 20 -12.25 4.64 -21.05
N ASP A 21 -13.27 4.44 -21.88
CA ASP A 21 -13.75 5.41 -22.88
C ASP A 21 -13.93 6.84 -22.34
N PHE A 22 -14.59 7.01 -21.19
CA PHE A 22 -14.81 8.33 -20.59
C PHE A 22 -13.51 8.94 -20.06
N LEU A 23 -12.75 8.22 -19.23
CA LEU A 23 -11.49 8.75 -18.70
C LEU A 23 -10.46 9.04 -19.81
N ASN A 24 -10.48 8.28 -20.90
CA ASN A 24 -9.62 8.48 -22.05
C ASN A 24 -9.90 9.80 -22.80
N THR A 25 -11.07 10.41 -22.59
CA THR A 25 -11.40 11.74 -23.14
C THR A 25 -10.81 12.90 -22.33
N LEU A 26 -10.30 12.64 -21.12
CA LEU A 26 -9.78 13.67 -20.23
C LEU A 26 -8.30 13.97 -20.53
N GLU A 27 -7.86 15.16 -20.13
CA GLU A 27 -6.44 15.50 -20.10
C GLU A 27 -5.69 14.53 -19.17
N LYS A 28 -4.63 13.93 -19.69
CA LYS A 28 -3.89 12.86 -19.00
C LYS A 28 -2.39 13.10 -19.07
N ALA A 29 -1.71 12.81 -17.96
CA ALA A 29 -0.27 12.87 -17.84
C ALA A 29 0.23 11.61 -17.14
N ARG A 30 1.35 11.05 -17.64
CA ARG A 30 2.03 9.96 -16.94
C ARG A 30 2.79 10.54 -15.75
N ILE A 31 2.53 9.98 -14.57
CA ILE A 31 3.23 10.33 -13.34
C ILE A 31 4.28 9.24 -13.08
N LYS A 32 5.45 9.67 -12.62
CA LYS A 32 6.49 8.75 -12.12
C LYS A 32 6.25 8.53 -10.63
N THR A 33 6.04 7.29 -10.23
CA THR A 33 5.98 6.91 -8.82
C THR A 33 7.39 6.70 -8.24
N GLU A 34 7.54 6.87 -6.93
CA GLU A 34 8.81 6.71 -6.21
C GLU A 34 9.32 5.26 -6.24
N LEU A 35 10.62 5.06 -6.01
CA LEU A 35 11.16 3.71 -5.81
C LEU A 35 10.66 3.16 -4.45
N GLY A 36 10.30 1.88 -4.39
CA GLY A 36 9.64 1.30 -3.21
C GLY A 36 8.14 1.61 -3.11
N ALA A 37 7.54 2.18 -4.16
CA ALA A 37 6.15 2.60 -4.25
C ALA A 37 5.11 1.46 -4.23
N TYR A 38 4.99 0.82 -3.07
CA TYR A 38 3.75 0.16 -2.68
C TYR A 38 2.73 1.20 -2.20
N SER A 39 1.45 0.87 -2.22
CA SER A 39 0.34 1.74 -1.80
C SER A 39 0.63 2.52 -0.49
N PRO A 40 1.20 1.93 0.57
CA PRO A 40 1.64 2.66 1.77
C PRO A 40 2.49 3.92 1.54
N VAL A 41 3.48 3.82 0.65
CA VAL A 41 4.42 4.90 0.36
C VAL A 41 3.70 5.98 -0.43
N CYS A 42 3.01 5.56 -1.48
CA CYS A 42 2.26 6.43 -2.37
C CYS A 42 1.16 7.18 -1.62
N ASP A 43 0.34 6.47 -0.84
CA ASP A 43 -0.70 7.07 0.00
C ASP A 43 -0.11 8.14 0.91
N THR A 44 1.05 7.86 1.54
CA THR A 44 1.73 8.85 2.36
C THR A 44 2.07 10.09 1.56
N SER A 45 2.73 9.96 0.41
CA SER A 45 3.12 11.11 -0.40
C SER A 45 1.91 11.86 -0.99
N ILE A 46 0.91 11.13 -1.49
CA ILE A 46 -0.33 11.67 -2.07
C ILE A 46 -1.09 12.50 -1.05
N TYR A 47 -1.34 11.95 0.14
CA TYR A 47 -2.20 12.60 1.12
C TYR A 47 -1.47 13.62 1.99
N THR A 48 -0.13 13.62 2.04
CA THR A 48 0.63 14.65 2.78
C THR A 48 1.26 15.72 1.89
N GLY A 49 1.45 15.44 0.60
CA GLY A 49 2.25 16.28 -0.31
C GLY A 49 3.75 16.28 0.03
N VAL A 50 4.22 15.30 0.80
CA VAL A 50 5.61 15.19 1.27
C VAL A 50 6.32 14.08 0.50
N PHE A 51 7.56 14.32 0.10
CA PHE A 51 8.39 13.33 -0.59
C PHE A 51 8.93 12.25 0.36
N LEU A 52 9.25 11.08 -0.19
CA LEU A 52 9.73 9.90 0.52
C LEU A 52 10.95 10.18 1.41
N ASN A 53 11.91 10.97 0.92
CA ASN A 53 13.10 11.37 1.67
C ASN A 53 12.81 12.21 2.92
N LYS A 54 11.58 12.69 3.11
CA LYS A 54 11.12 13.43 4.29
C LYS A 54 10.21 12.63 5.20
N HIS A 55 9.22 11.91 4.66
CA HIS A 55 8.29 11.14 5.50
C HIS A 55 8.83 9.76 5.89
N LEU A 56 9.82 9.24 5.16
CA LEU A 56 10.57 8.01 5.45
C LEU A 56 9.69 6.75 5.59
N CYS A 57 8.46 6.80 5.09
CA CYS A 57 7.56 5.65 5.03
C CYS A 57 7.85 4.91 3.72
N TRP A 58 8.79 3.98 3.76
CA TRP A 58 9.26 3.21 2.59
C TRP A 58 8.49 1.91 2.39
N PHE A 59 7.98 1.31 3.46
CA PHE A 59 7.33 0.01 3.44
C PHE A 59 6.34 -0.07 4.59
N THR A 60 5.37 -0.99 4.51
CA THR A 60 4.47 -1.28 5.63
C THR A 60 5.24 -1.64 6.91
N TRP A 61 6.24 -2.51 6.77
CA TRP A 61 7.05 -2.98 7.88
C TRP A 61 8.44 -2.39 7.84
N LYS A 62 8.94 -1.93 8.98
CA LYS A 62 10.30 -1.45 9.16
C LYS A 62 11.01 -2.22 10.25
N TYR A 63 12.33 -2.30 10.15
CA TYR A 63 13.16 -2.76 11.25
C TYR A 63 13.20 -1.70 12.34
N SER A 64 12.65 -2.03 13.51
CA SER A 64 12.63 -1.17 14.68
C SER A 64 12.54 -2.02 15.96
N PRO A 65 13.63 -2.72 16.34
CA PRO A 65 13.63 -3.60 17.51
C PRO A 65 13.40 -2.88 18.83
N THR A 66 13.57 -1.55 18.86
CA THR A 66 13.36 -0.73 20.06
C THR A 66 11.88 -0.38 20.24
N THR A 67 11.17 -0.04 19.18
CA THR A 67 9.75 0.38 19.26
C THR A 67 8.76 -0.74 18.96
N SER A 68 9.24 -1.91 18.50
CA SER A 68 8.38 -3.02 18.08
C SER A 68 7.32 -3.39 19.14
N PRO A 69 6.04 -3.47 18.74
CA PRO A 69 4.97 -3.87 19.65
C PRO A 69 5.04 -5.37 20.01
N PHE A 70 5.79 -6.16 19.24
CA PHE A 70 5.88 -7.61 19.40
C PHE A 70 6.96 -8.05 20.40
N ARG A 71 7.79 -7.12 20.91
CA ARG A 71 8.84 -7.41 21.91
C ARG A 71 8.30 -8.12 23.15
N ILE A 72 7.07 -7.82 23.53
CA ILE A 72 6.41 -8.43 24.68
C ILE A 72 6.26 -9.95 24.52
N LEU A 73 6.09 -10.46 23.29
CA LEU A 73 5.96 -11.88 23.02
C LEU A 73 7.27 -12.63 23.31
N ASN A 74 8.42 -12.01 23.01
CA ASN A 74 9.72 -12.59 23.36
C ASN A 74 9.94 -12.54 24.87
N ARG A 75 9.58 -11.44 25.54
CA ARG A 75 9.70 -11.29 27.01
C ARG A 75 8.86 -12.30 27.79
N LEU A 76 7.67 -12.61 27.29
CA LEU A 76 6.74 -13.57 27.91
C LEU A 76 7.02 -15.03 27.48
N GLY A 77 8.02 -15.28 26.63
CA GLY A 77 8.32 -16.61 26.09
C GLY A 77 7.31 -17.14 25.05
N VAL A 78 6.20 -16.42 24.81
CA VAL A 78 5.12 -16.80 23.88
C VAL A 78 5.63 -17.03 22.46
N ALA A 79 6.61 -16.22 22.03
CA ALA A 79 7.18 -16.31 20.69
C ALA A 79 7.94 -17.62 20.39
N TYR A 80 8.30 -18.39 21.44
CA TYR A 80 9.00 -19.67 21.33
C TYR A 80 8.06 -20.88 21.44
N LEU A 81 6.79 -20.66 21.75
CA LEU A 81 5.78 -21.72 21.79
C LEU A 81 5.43 -22.18 20.37
N PRO A 82 5.03 -23.46 20.20
CA PRO A 82 4.44 -23.93 18.95
C PRO A 82 3.25 -23.05 18.56
N HIS A 83 3.24 -22.59 17.31
CA HIS A 83 2.24 -21.64 16.84
C HIS A 83 1.78 -22.00 15.43
N ASN A 84 0.51 -21.72 15.16
CA ASN A 84 -0.12 -21.79 13.84
C ASN A 84 -0.61 -20.40 13.40
N ILE A 85 -1.18 -20.32 12.19
CA ILE A 85 -1.66 -19.06 11.63
C ILE A 85 -2.69 -18.33 12.51
N TYR A 86 -3.57 -19.08 13.20
CA TYR A 86 -4.59 -18.49 14.08
C TYR A 86 -3.95 -17.89 15.34
N SER A 87 -3.05 -18.63 16.01
CA SER A 87 -2.33 -18.12 17.19
C SER A 87 -1.44 -16.91 16.85
N LYS A 88 -0.78 -16.93 15.68
CA LYS A 88 -0.07 -15.78 15.13
C LYS A 88 -1.02 -14.59 14.99
N TYR A 89 -2.17 -14.78 14.34
CA TYR A 89 -3.14 -13.71 14.11
C TYR A 89 -3.65 -13.08 15.42
N VAL A 90 -3.96 -13.90 16.43
CA VAL A 90 -4.38 -13.43 17.76
C VAL A 90 -3.28 -12.61 18.43
N CYS A 91 -2.04 -13.12 18.44
CA CYS A 91 -0.90 -12.40 19.03
C CYS A 91 -0.65 -11.07 18.32
N TYR A 92 -0.71 -11.08 16.99
CA TYR A 92 -0.55 -9.90 16.15
C TYR A 92 -1.61 -8.83 16.45
N LYS A 93 -2.90 -9.17 16.37
CA LYS A 93 -4.00 -8.25 16.65
C LYS A 93 -3.92 -7.71 18.09
N THR A 94 -3.57 -8.56 19.05
CA THR A 94 -3.43 -8.17 20.46
C THR A 94 -2.29 -7.18 20.64
N CYS A 95 -1.10 -7.46 20.12
CA CYS A 95 0.05 -6.56 20.23
C CYS A 95 -0.21 -5.20 19.55
N LEU A 96 -0.81 -5.21 18.36
CA LEU A 96 -1.17 -3.97 17.67
C LEU A 96 -2.18 -3.15 18.47
N LYS A 97 -3.24 -3.76 18.98
CA LYS A 97 -4.24 -3.09 19.82
C LYS A 97 -3.60 -2.48 21.08
N LEU A 98 -2.71 -3.20 21.75
CA LEU A 98 -1.98 -2.73 22.93
C LEU A 98 -1.02 -1.57 22.59
N SER A 99 -0.51 -1.52 21.37
CA SER A 99 0.32 -0.41 20.87
C SER A 99 -0.49 0.79 20.36
N HIS A 100 -1.80 0.81 20.58
CA HIS A 100 -2.73 1.81 20.06
C HIS A 100 -2.78 1.91 18.52
N ALA A 101 -2.31 0.88 17.83
CA ALA A 101 -2.53 0.75 16.40
C ALA A 101 -3.98 0.31 16.17
N THR A 102 -4.79 1.20 15.58
CA THR A 102 -6.22 0.97 15.30
C THR A 102 -6.47 0.46 13.88
N ASN A 103 -5.41 -0.01 13.21
CA ASN A 103 -5.39 -0.42 11.81
C ASN A 103 -6.61 -1.27 11.40
N PRO A 104 -7.50 -0.78 10.51
CA PRO A 104 -8.61 -1.57 9.98
C PRO A 104 -8.20 -2.49 8.82
N ALA A 105 -7.27 -2.08 7.96
CA ALA A 105 -6.69 -2.89 6.89
C ALA A 105 -5.56 -2.10 6.24
N ILE A 106 -4.33 -2.59 6.34
CA ILE A 106 -3.38 -2.38 5.26
C ILE A 106 -3.68 -3.53 4.31
N PHE A 107 -4.49 -3.25 3.28
CA PHE A 107 -4.57 -4.01 2.04
C PHE A 107 -4.36 -5.52 2.16
N GLY A 108 -5.19 -6.22 2.94
CA GLY A 108 -5.14 -7.68 3.03
C GLY A 108 -3.81 -8.28 3.53
N PHE A 109 -2.82 -7.47 3.94
CA PHE A 109 -1.54 -7.97 4.46
C PHE A 109 -1.78 -8.58 5.83
N SER A 110 -2.06 -9.87 5.74
CA SER A 110 -2.13 -10.83 6.82
C SER A 110 -0.88 -10.75 7.67
N VAL A 111 -1.06 -11.11 8.93
CA VAL A 111 -0.03 -11.47 9.90
C VAL A 111 1.29 -11.93 9.25
N PHE A 112 2.42 -11.73 9.92
CA PHE A 112 3.74 -12.32 9.62
C PHE A 112 3.70 -13.87 9.52
N ALA A 113 3.04 -14.39 8.47
CA ALA A 113 2.53 -15.74 8.37
C ALA A 113 3.67 -16.73 8.13
N SER A 114 4.60 -16.36 7.25
CA SER A 114 5.84 -17.08 6.96
C SER A 114 6.93 -16.84 8.02
N PHE A 115 6.91 -15.69 8.71
CA PHE A 115 7.95 -15.34 9.68
C PHE A 115 7.74 -16.02 11.03
N PRO A 116 8.78 -16.64 11.62
CA PRO A 116 8.67 -17.19 12.97
C PRO A 116 8.46 -16.07 13.99
N MET A 117 7.60 -16.31 14.99
CA MET A 117 7.20 -15.29 15.97
C MET A 117 8.37 -14.67 16.75
N ARG A 118 9.45 -15.43 16.98
CA ARG A 118 10.66 -14.96 17.65
C ARG A 118 11.31 -13.75 16.98
N ASP A 119 11.15 -13.63 15.66
CA ASP A 119 11.74 -12.57 14.85
C ASP A 119 10.81 -11.35 14.72
N TRP A 120 9.55 -11.45 15.17
CA TRP A 120 8.60 -10.33 15.09
C TRP A 120 9.05 -9.11 15.90
N ALA A 121 9.79 -9.35 16.99
CA ALA A 121 10.32 -8.28 17.85
C ALA A 121 11.30 -7.34 17.14
N TYR A 122 11.78 -7.68 15.95
CA TYR A 122 12.62 -6.81 15.12
C TYR A 122 11.81 -5.79 14.31
N PHE A 123 10.49 -5.96 14.17
CA PHE A 123 9.69 -5.20 13.21
C PHE A 123 8.62 -4.33 13.89
N ASP A 124 8.38 -3.15 13.31
CA ASP A 124 7.30 -2.22 13.65
C ASP A 124 6.69 -1.65 12.34
N THR A 125 5.59 -0.92 12.44
CA THR A 125 4.97 -0.19 11.33
C THR A 125 4.69 1.25 11.73
N ASP A 126 4.90 2.18 10.80
CA ASP A 126 4.47 3.58 10.98
C ASP A 126 2.98 3.77 10.68
N ILE A 127 2.35 2.82 10.01
CA ILE A 127 0.96 2.87 9.55
C ILE A 127 0.06 2.31 10.64
N LYS A 128 -0.06 3.08 11.73
CA LYS A 128 -0.81 2.66 12.94
C LYS A 128 -2.29 3.01 12.86
N LYS A 129 -2.67 3.91 11.95
CA LYS A 129 -4.03 4.45 11.81
C LYS A 129 -4.45 4.47 10.33
N PRO A 130 -5.77 4.46 10.06
CA PRO A 130 -6.28 4.75 8.72
C PRO A 130 -5.78 6.11 8.22
N TRP A 131 -5.46 6.20 6.92
CA TRP A 131 -4.89 7.39 6.31
C TRP A 131 -5.74 8.66 6.47
N GLU A 132 -7.06 8.53 6.61
CA GLU A 132 -7.97 9.67 6.79
C GLU A 132 -7.94 10.26 8.19
N LYS A 133 -7.36 9.56 9.17
CA LYS A 133 -7.30 10.00 10.56
C LYS A 133 -6.15 10.99 10.77
N PRO A 134 -6.29 11.94 11.71
CA PRO A 134 -5.21 12.85 12.07
C PRO A 134 -3.96 12.11 12.58
N ASN A 135 -2.79 12.69 12.33
CA ASN A 135 -1.49 12.14 12.77
C ASN A 135 -1.24 10.69 12.30
N SER A 136 -1.58 10.37 11.05
CA SER A 136 -1.37 9.04 10.46
C SER A 136 0.00 8.86 9.81
N TYR A 137 0.72 9.96 9.52
CA TYR A 137 1.97 9.95 8.76
C TYR A 137 3.12 10.64 9.49
N ASN A 138 3.58 10.04 10.60
CA ASN A 138 4.81 10.45 11.31
C ASN A 138 4.92 11.96 11.62
N GLY A 139 3.80 12.62 11.94
CA GLY A 139 3.76 14.04 12.31
C GLY A 139 3.51 15.00 11.14
N TYR A 140 3.38 14.52 9.90
CA TYR A 140 2.92 15.35 8.79
C TYR A 140 1.38 15.40 8.77
N PRO A 141 0.76 16.59 8.66
CA PRO A 141 -0.67 16.70 8.47
C PRO A 141 -1.04 16.11 7.10
N ASN A 142 -2.12 15.33 7.05
CA ASN A 142 -2.68 14.87 5.78
C ASN A 142 -3.78 15.82 5.28
N LEU A 143 -4.15 15.67 4.01
CA LEU A 143 -5.19 16.41 3.32
C LEU A 143 -6.47 16.49 4.16
N PHE A 144 -6.92 15.39 4.75
CA PHE A 144 -8.16 15.35 5.52
C PHE A 144 -8.07 16.06 6.86
N GLU A 145 -6.89 16.07 7.48
CA GLU A 145 -6.59 16.90 8.65
C GLU A 145 -6.60 18.38 8.27
N THR A 146 -5.92 18.76 7.18
CA THR A 146 -5.93 20.13 6.65
C THR A 146 -7.35 20.61 6.33
N LEU A 147 -8.19 19.77 5.69
CA LEU A 147 -9.58 20.11 5.40
C LEU A 147 -10.40 20.35 6.69
N ARG A 148 -10.21 19.52 7.73
CA ARG A 148 -10.90 19.70 9.02
C ARG A 148 -10.50 21.00 9.71
N VAL A 149 -9.21 21.32 9.75
CA VAL A 149 -8.70 22.55 10.37
C VAL A 149 -9.24 23.80 9.68
N ASN A 150 -9.45 23.73 8.36
CA ASN A 150 -10.03 24.82 7.57
C ASN A 150 -11.57 24.76 7.47
N GLU A 151 -12.22 23.90 8.26
CA GLU A 151 -13.69 23.73 8.28
C GLU A 151 -14.30 23.37 6.91
N ILE A 152 -13.50 22.79 6.01
CA ILE A 152 -13.95 22.37 4.69
C ILE A 152 -14.63 21.00 4.81
N GLN A 153 -15.91 20.97 4.45
CA GLN A 153 -16.70 19.75 4.45
C GLN A 153 -16.27 18.83 3.31
N PHE A 154 -15.93 17.59 3.66
CA PHE A 154 -15.58 16.56 2.69
C PHE A 154 -16.27 15.23 2.99
N GLU A 155 -16.21 14.32 2.02
CA GLU A 155 -16.67 12.96 2.13
C GLU A 155 -15.72 12.02 1.37
N VAL A 156 -15.54 10.81 1.92
CA VAL A 156 -14.74 9.74 1.32
C VAL A 156 -15.63 8.51 1.21
N VAL A 157 -15.70 7.90 0.04
CA VAL A 157 -16.57 6.75 -0.26
C VAL A 157 -15.76 5.64 -0.90
N GLY A 158 -16.06 4.38 -0.55
CA GLY A 158 -15.41 3.20 -1.15
C GLY A 158 -14.24 2.60 -0.35
N THR A 159 -13.90 3.15 0.82
CA THR A 159 -12.69 2.77 1.58
C THR A 159 -12.89 1.64 2.60
N LYS A 160 -14.10 1.10 2.73
CA LYS A 160 -14.37 0.03 3.70
C LYS A 160 -13.71 -1.27 3.26
N SER A 161 -12.91 -1.87 4.14
CA SER A 161 -12.08 -3.05 3.85
C SER A 161 -12.85 -4.23 3.24
N ARG A 162 -14.06 -4.50 3.73
CA ARG A 162 -14.94 -5.57 3.21
C ARG A 162 -15.48 -5.31 1.81
N ASP A 163 -15.49 -4.04 1.40
CA ASP A 163 -16.07 -3.59 0.15
C ASP A 163 -14.97 -3.33 -0.91
N LEU A 164 -13.66 -3.34 -0.53
CA LEU A 164 -12.54 -2.98 -1.42
C LEU A 164 -12.54 -3.73 -2.77
N PRO A 165 -12.74 -5.07 -2.83
CA PRO A 165 -12.76 -5.78 -4.10
C PRO A 165 -13.90 -5.36 -5.06
N ASP A 166 -14.93 -4.69 -4.56
CA ASP A 166 -16.11 -4.25 -5.31
C ASP A 166 -16.54 -2.84 -4.88
N SER A 167 -15.57 -1.98 -4.62
CA SER A 167 -15.80 -0.65 -4.05
C SER A 167 -16.52 0.27 -5.04
N SER A 168 -16.34 0.04 -6.35
CA SER A 168 -17.09 0.72 -7.40
C SER A 168 -18.61 0.53 -7.27
N ARG A 169 -19.09 -0.61 -6.74
CA ARG A 169 -20.53 -0.79 -6.44
C ARG A 169 -21.01 0.16 -5.37
N VAL A 170 -20.21 0.39 -4.32
CA VAL A 170 -20.52 1.38 -3.28
C VAL A 170 -20.57 2.78 -3.91
N VAL A 171 -19.58 3.13 -4.72
CA VAL A 171 -19.51 4.42 -5.43
C VAL A 171 -20.71 4.63 -6.36
N LYS A 172 -21.12 3.60 -7.11
CA LYS A 172 -22.29 3.65 -8.00
C LYS A 172 -23.58 4.03 -7.26
N THR A 173 -23.80 3.46 -6.09
CA THR A 173 -25.02 3.70 -5.28
C THR A 173 -24.98 4.99 -4.49
N HIS A 174 -23.80 5.54 -4.23
CA HIS A 174 -23.65 6.79 -3.51
C HIS A 174 -24.26 7.98 -4.28
N ARG A 175 -24.71 9.00 -3.54
CA ARG A 175 -25.28 10.25 -4.08
C ARG A 175 -24.53 11.44 -3.50
N PRO A 176 -23.88 12.27 -4.34
CA PRO A 176 -23.15 13.44 -3.86
C PRO A 176 -24.07 14.45 -3.19
N LYS A 177 -23.55 15.15 -2.18
CA LYS A 177 -24.29 16.17 -1.43
C LYS A 177 -23.68 17.56 -1.62
N LYS A 178 -24.53 18.58 -1.68
CA LYS A 178 -24.12 19.95 -2.01
C LYS A 178 -23.21 20.59 -0.96
N GLU A 179 -23.33 20.16 0.30
CA GLU A 179 -22.48 20.62 1.39
C GLU A 179 -21.07 20.03 1.37
N LYS A 180 -20.77 19.03 0.54
CA LYS A 180 -19.47 18.38 0.46
C LYS A 180 -18.62 19.01 -0.65
N MET A 181 -17.74 19.92 -0.25
CA MET A 181 -16.86 20.67 -1.15
C MET A 181 -15.74 19.80 -1.74
N LEU A 182 -15.36 18.72 -1.05
CA LEU A 182 -14.48 17.69 -1.60
C LEU A 182 -15.15 16.32 -1.46
N LEU A 183 -15.32 15.63 -2.58
CA LEU A 183 -15.78 14.25 -2.64
C LEU A 183 -14.66 13.38 -3.19
N ASN A 184 -14.19 12.43 -2.38
CA ASN A 184 -13.17 11.48 -2.77
C ASN A 184 -13.78 10.08 -2.94
N TYR A 185 -13.74 9.55 -4.15
CA TYR A 185 -14.08 8.15 -4.43
C TYR A 185 -12.83 7.29 -4.44
N PHE A 186 -12.87 6.20 -3.69
CA PHE A 186 -11.84 5.17 -3.67
C PHE A 186 -12.34 3.96 -4.46
N ILE A 187 -11.53 3.48 -5.41
CA ILE A 187 -11.79 2.31 -6.24
C ILE A 187 -10.65 1.29 -6.03
N GLY A 188 -10.87 0.28 -5.19
CA GLY A 188 -9.95 -0.84 -4.89
C GLY A 188 -10.12 -2.08 -5.78
N ASP A 189 -10.97 -1.97 -6.80
CA ASP A 189 -11.43 -3.09 -7.61
C ASP A 189 -10.34 -3.68 -8.51
N ILE A 190 -9.34 -2.90 -8.90
CA ILE A 190 -8.40 -3.27 -9.96
C ILE A 190 -7.17 -3.99 -9.42
N ASP A 191 -6.66 -3.58 -8.26
CA ASP A 191 -5.44 -4.11 -7.66
C ASP A 191 -5.51 -5.65 -7.47
N HIS A 192 -6.51 -6.12 -6.73
CA HIS A 192 -6.69 -7.56 -6.47
C HIS A 192 -6.95 -8.40 -7.75
N LEU A 193 -7.66 -7.84 -8.74
CA LEU A 193 -7.88 -8.50 -10.04
C LEU A 193 -6.59 -8.59 -10.84
N SER A 194 -5.80 -7.51 -10.84
CA SER A 194 -4.52 -7.45 -11.53
C SER A 194 -3.52 -8.44 -10.92
N HIS A 195 -3.54 -8.62 -9.61
CA HIS A 195 -2.76 -9.67 -8.94
C HIS A 195 -3.17 -11.10 -9.35
N SER A 196 -4.43 -11.32 -9.67
CA SER A 196 -4.96 -12.67 -9.98
C SER A 196 -4.85 -13.03 -11.47
N HIS A 197 -5.10 -12.06 -12.35
CA HIS A 197 -5.23 -12.30 -13.79
C HIS A 197 -4.26 -11.49 -14.66
N GLY A 198 -3.56 -10.51 -14.08
CA GLY A 198 -2.87 -9.48 -14.84
C GLY A 198 -3.82 -8.36 -15.28
N GLN A 199 -3.26 -7.17 -15.49
CA GLN A 199 -4.06 -5.98 -15.78
C GLN A 199 -4.53 -5.90 -17.25
N ASP A 200 -3.86 -6.62 -18.15
CA ASP A 200 -4.21 -6.75 -19.57
C ASP A 200 -5.17 -7.93 -19.86
N SER A 201 -5.60 -8.65 -18.84
CA SER A 201 -6.56 -9.74 -19.02
C SER A 201 -7.93 -9.19 -19.44
N SER A 202 -8.70 -10.02 -20.14
CA SER A 202 -10.09 -9.72 -20.48
C SER A 202 -10.92 -9.35 -19.26
N GLU A 203 -10.71 -10.05 -18.14
CA GLU A 203 -11.42 -9.88 -16.89
C GLU A 203 -11.16 -8.49 -16.28
N THR A 204 -9.90 -8.08 -16.25
CA THR A 204 -9.53 -6.76 -15.72
C THR A 204 -10.00 -5.64 -16.66
N ILE A 205 -9.85 -5.81 -17.98
CA ILE A 205 -10.33 -4.85 -18.99
C ILE A 205 -11.84 -4.65 -18.91
N GLU A 206 -12.63 -5.72 -18.81
CA GLU A 206 -14.08 -5.61 -18.68
C GLU A 206 -14.48 -4.92 -17.36
N ARG A 207 -13.72 -5.16 -16.27
CA ARG A 207 -13.94 -4.43 -15.02
C ARG A 207 -13.63 -2.94 -15.15
N LEU A 208 -12.53 -2.58 -15.81
CA LEU A 208 -12.18 -1.17 -16.08
C LEU A 208 -13.30 -0.44 -16.84
N LYS A 209 -13.88 -1.07 -17.88
CA LYS A 209 -15.04 -0.51 -18.61
C LYS A 209 -16.28 -0.32 -17.74
N VAL A 210 -16.51 -1.21 -16.77
CA VAL A 210 -17.61 -1.05 -15.80
C VAL A 210 -17.34 0.14 -14.87
N ILE A 211 -16.13 0.27 -14.35
CA ILE A 211 -15.72 1.39 -13.49
C ILE A 211 -15.83 2.71 -14.26
N ASP A 212 -15.34 2.76 -15.49
CA ASP A 212 -15.38 3.95 -16.34
C ASP A 212 -16.80 4.51 -16.52
N ARG A 213 -17.77 3.63 -16.84
CA ARG A 213 -19.20 4.01 -16.92
C ARG A 213 -19.73 4.55 -15.60
N ILE A 214 -19.38 3.93 -14.47
CA ILE A 214 -19.77 4.42 -13.13
C ILE A 214 -19.19 5.82 -12.89
N LEU A 215 -17.92 6.05 -13.23
CA LEU A 215 -17.27 7.35 -13.04
C LEU A 215 -17.87 8.42 -13.95
N GLN A 216 -18.24 8.08 -15.19
CA GLN A 216 -18.95 8.99 -16.09
C GLN A 216 -20.31 9.40 -15.49
N GLU A 217 -21.09 8.44 -14.99
CA GLU A 217 -22.37 8.72 -14.31
C GLU A 217 -22.16 9.68 -13.12
N LYS A 218 -21.15 9.41 -12.29
CA LYS A 218 -20.84 10.24 -11.12
C LYS A 218 -20.35 11.64 -11.47
N TYR A 219 -19.52 11.77 -12.50
CA TYR A 219 -19.09 13.07 -13.01
C TYR A 219 -20.28 13.92 -13.44
N VAL A 220 -21.22 13.33 -14.18
CA VAL A 220 -22.45 14.01 -14.62
C VAL A 220 -23.35 14.37 -13.43
N GLU A 221 -23.50 13.50 -12.44
CA GLU A 221 -24.23 13.79 -11.21
C GLU A 221 -23.61 14.99 -10.46
N PHE A 222 -22.29 15.00 -10.29
CA PHE A 222 -21.59 16.08 -9.59
C PHE A 222 -21.68 17.41 -10.35
N LYS A 223 -21.56 17.38 -11.69
CA LYS A 223 -21.77 18.53 -12.56
C LYS A 223 -23.15 19.15 -12.43
N LYS A 224 -24.21 18.33 -12.28
CA LYS A 224 -25.58 18.83 -12.08
C LYS A 224 -25.75 19.58 -10.76
N ILE A 225 -24.98 19.24 -9.73
CA ILE A 225 -25.08 19.88 -8.40
C ILE A 225 -24.33 21.21 -8.36
N PHE A 226 -23.13 21.25 -8.93
CA PHE A 226 -22.19 22.35 -8.75
C PHE A 226 -22.01 23.24 -9.99
N GLY A 227 -22.36 22.75 -11.19
CA GLY A 227 -22.14 23.45 -12.45
C GLY A 227 -20.67 23.44 -12.89
N ASP A 228 -19.82 24.10 -12.09
CA ASP A 228 -18.37 24.21 -12.29
C ASP A 228 -17.61 23.65 -11.07
N PHE A 229 -16.57 22.86 -11.32
CA PHE A 229 -15.80 22.13 -10.32
C PHE A 229 -14.50 21.58 -10.90
N TYR A 230 -13.53 21.26 -10.03
CA TYR A 230 -12.33 20.51 -10.41
C TYR A 230 -12.57 19.01 -10.31
N SER A 231 -12.18 18.26 -11.34
CA SER A 231 -12.18 16.80 -11.32
C SER A 231 -10.77 16.28 -11.49
N ILE A 232 -10.37 15.33 -10.66
CA ILE A 232 -9.07 14.66 -10.77
C ILE A 232 -9.25 13.15 -10.59
N VAL A 233 -8.60 12.39 -11.46
CA VAL A 233 -8.48 10.94 -11.34
C VAL A 233 -7.00 10.61 -11.24
N PHE A 234 -6.63 9.82 -10.24
CA PHE A 234 -5.24 9.48 -9.97
C PHE A 234 -5.13 8.07 -9.39
N SER A 235 -3.90 7.56 -9.40
CA SER A 235 -3.55 6.24 -8.90
C SER A 235 -2.21 6.35 -8.18
N ASP A 236 -1.88 5.33 -7.40
CA ASP A 236 -0.62 5.18 -6.69
C ASP A 236 0.44 4.49 -7.55
N HIS A 237 0.12 3.32 -8.09
CA HIS A 237 1.04 2.50 -8.88
C HIS A 237 0.32 1.74 -10.00
N GLY A 238 1.09 1.08 -10.85
CA GLY A 238 0.59 0.17 -11.88
C GLY A 238 0.99 -1.28 -11.60
N HIS A 239 0.60 -2.17 -12.51
CA HIS A 239 1.00 -3.57 -12.49
C HIS A 239 1.90 -3.92 -13.67
N SER A 240 2.75 -4.92 -13.47
CA SER A 240 3.58 -5.52 -14.51
C SER A 240 3.45 -7.03 -14.47
N GLU A 241 3.60 -7.67 -15.63
CA GLU A 241 3.58 -9.12 -15.75
C GLU A 241 4.76 -9.75 -14.99
N VAL A 242 4.47 -10.75 -14.16
CA VAL A 242 5.49 -11.54 -13.47
C VAL A 242 5.97 -12.65 -14.41
N LYS A 243 7.17 -12.48 -14.98
CA LYS A 243 7.77 -13.45 -15.91
C LYS A 243 8.58 -14.54 -15.23
N ASN A 244 9.12 -14.25 -14.04
CA ASN A 244 9.97 -15.15 -13.28
C ASN A 244 9.72 -14.98 -11.77
N ILE A 245 9.90 -16.05 -11.00
CA ILE A 245 9.78 -16.05 -9.54
C ILE A 245 11.06 -16.63 -8.94
N ILE A 246 11.70 -15.86 -8.07
CA ILE A 246 12.95 -16.24 -7.43
C ILE A 246 12.67 -16.75 -6.02
N ASN A 247 13.05 -18.00 -5.75
CA ASN A 247 12.99 -18.57 -4.41
C ASN A 247 14.30 -18.30 -3.65
N LEU A 248 14.30 -17.28 -2.78
CA LEU A 248 15.50 -16.93 -2.00
C LEU A 248 15.95 -18.03 -1.03
N GLU A 249 15.06 -18.88 -0.52
CA GLU A 249 15.47 -20.02 0.32
C GLU A 249 16.37 -20.98 -0.48
N GLU A 250 15.99 -21.27 -1.72
CA GLU A 250 16.78 -22.11 -2.62
C GLU A 250 18.12 -21.46 -2.97
N VAL A 251 18.12 -20.16 -3.29
CA VAL A 251 19.35 -19.39 -3.58
C VAL A 251 20.33 -19.46 -2.41
N PHE A 252 19.87 -19.23 -1.18
CA PHE A 252 20.70 -19.33 0.01
C PHE A 252 21.17 -20.78 0.26
N SER A 253 20.31 -21.77 0.03
CA SER A 253 20.62 -23.18 0.23
C SER A 253 21.75 -23.69 -0.68
N LYS A 254 21.85 -23.18 -1.92
CA LYS A 254 22.93 -23.51 -2.88
C LYS A 254 24.32 -23.18 -2.33
N ARG A 255 24.42 -22.15 -1.49
CA ARG A 255 25.66 -21.77 -0.80
C ARG A 255 25.79 -22.38 0.61
N ARG A 256 24.98 -23.40 0.93
CA ARG A 256 24.89 -24.05 2.25
C ARG A 256 24.58 -23.04 3.37
N LYS A 257 23.81 -22.00 3.05
CA LYS A 257 23.29 -21.01 4.00
C LYS A 257 21.79 -21.24 4.20
N ARG A 258 21.24 -20.71 5.30
CA ARG A 258 19.80 -20.70 5.58
C ARG A 258 19.36 -19.26 5.64
N LEU A 259 18.35 -18.87 4.86
CA LEU A 259 17.89 -17.48 4.79
C LEU A 259 17.39 -17.01 6.16
N HIS A 260 16.70 -17.88 6.90
CA HIS A 260 16.28 -17.65 8.29
C HIS A 260 17.41 -17.40 9.31
N ASN A 261 18.68 -17.58 8.93
CA ASN A 261 19.77 -17.15 9.80
C ASN A 261 19.96 -15.63 9.78
N TYR A 262 19.47 -14.93 8.77
CA TYR A 262 19.63 -13.48 8.60
C TYR A 262 18.32 -12.77 8.96
N ILE A 263 18.41 -11.55 9.51
CA ILE A 263 17.22 -10.73 9.74
C ILE A 263 16.83 -10.13 8.40
N HIS A 264 15.65 -10.49 7.91
CA HIS A 264 15.21 -10.08 6.58
C HIS A 264 13.70 -9.87 6.51
N PHE A 265 13.25 -9.22 5.44
CA PHE A 265 11.85 -9.10 5.06
C PHE A 265 11.75 -9.27 3.55
N ILE A 266 10.86 -10.14 3.09
CA ILE A 266 10.61 -10.37 1.66
C ILE A 266 9.24 -9.79 1.35
N ASP A 267 9.23 -8.77 0.51
CA ASP A 267 8.04 -8.22 -0.13
C ASP A 267 7.95 -8.76 -1.57
N SER A 268 6.97 -8.33 -2.37
CA SER A 268 6.72 -8.87 -3.71
C SER A 268 7.94 -8.80 -4.65
N ASN A 269 8.57 -7.63 -4.78
CA ASN A 269 9.75 -7.42 -5.62
C ASN A 269 10.95 -6.81 -4.86
N TYR A 270 10.93 -6.85 -3.52
CA TYR A 270 12.05 -6.41 -2.68
C TYR A 270 12.42 -7.49 -1.67
N ALA A 271 13.72 -7.67 -1.45
CA ALA A 271 14.26 -8.39 -0.31
C ALA A 271 15.12 -7.43 0.51
N ARG A 272 14.78 -7.28 1.79
CA ARG A 272 15.42 -6.33 2.71
C ARG A 272 16.15 -7.10 3.78
N PHE A 273 17.40 -6.74 4.05
CA PHE A 273 18.25 -7.42 5.02
C PHE A 273 18.78 -6.41 6.04
N TRP A 274 18.84 -6.84 7.31
CA TRP A 274 19.45 -6.08 8.40
C TRP A 274 20.55 -6.92 9.02
N PHE A 275 21.79 -6.43 8.90
CA PHE A 275 22.97 -7.18 9.29
C PHE A 275 23.34 -6.90 10.75
N ARG A 276 23.66 -7.94 11.51
CA ARG A 276 24.15 -7.80 12.89
C ARG A 276 25.63 -7.44 12.93
N ASN A 277 26.35 -7.68 11.85
CA ASN A 277 27.78 -7.43 11.69
C ASN A 277 28.17 -7.45 10.21
N GLN A 278 29.38 -6.96 9.90
CA GLN A 278 29.92 -6.91 8.54
C GLN A 278 30.02 -8.29 7.87
N LYS A 279 30.33 -9.34 8.63
CA LYS A 279 30.43 -10.70 8.08
C LYS A 279 29.08 -11.16 7.50
N GLU A 280 27.97 -10.88 8.18
CA GLU A 280 26.64 -11.21 7.66
C GLU A 280 26.31 -10.44 6.38
N GLU A 281 26.70 -9.17 6.31
CA GLU A 281 26.54 -8.37 5.10
C GLU A 281 27.31 -8.98 3.92
N GLU A 282 28.59 -9.29 4.11
CA GLU A 282 29.43 -9.90 3.09
C GLU A 282 28.88 -11.25 2.62
N GLU A 283 28.39 -12.07 3.56
CA GLU A 283 27.78 -13.36 3.25
C GLU A 283 26.51 -13.20 2.40
N VAL A 284 25.60 -12.29 2.78
CA VAL A 284 24.37 -12.04 2.03
C VAL A 284 24.67 -11.46 0.66
N ARG A 285 25.55 -10.45 0.56
CA ARG A 285 25.94 -9.86 -0.73
C ARG A 285 26.53 -10.89 -1.68
N LYS A 286 27.35 -11.82 -1.17
CA LYS A 286 27.92 -12.91 -1.95
C LYS A 286 26.88 -13.93 -2.43
N VAL A 287 25.79 -14.12 -1.68
CA VAL A 287 24.66 -14.95 -2.13
C VAL A 287 23.86 -14.21 -3.20
N LEU A 288 23.56 -12.92 -2.97
CA LEU A 288 22.78 -12.10 -3.89
C LEU A 288 23.51 -11.77 -5.20
N SER A 289 24.83 -11.83 -5.24
CA SER A 289 25.58 -11.68 -6.51
C SER A 289 25.26 -12.77 -7.52
N ASP A 290 24.71 -13.92 -7.09
CA ASP A 290 24.23 -14.97 -8.01
C ASP A 290 22.96 -14.56 -8.77
N LEU A 291 22.37 -13.40 -8.42
CA LEU A 291 21.14 -12.85 -8.99
C LEU A 291 21.38 -11.52 -9.72
N GLU A 292 22.62 -11.21 -10.10
CA GLU A 292 22.97 -9.92 -10.73
C GLU A 292 22.27 -9.68 -12.08
N ASP A 293 21.88 -10.75 -12.79
CA ASP A 293 21.11 -10.69 -14.03
C ASP A 293 19.59 -10.54 -13.81
N GLU A 294 19.11 -10.75 -12.58
CA GLU A 294 17.69 -10.80 -12.23
C GLU A 294 17.26 -9.60 -11.35
N GLY A 295 18.21 -8.79 -10.89
CA GLY A 295 17.97 -7.64 -10.02
C GLY A 295 19.25 -6.94 -9.59
N PHE A 296 19.14 -5.98 -8.68
CA PHE A 296 20.28 -5.22 -8.18
C PHE A 296 20.13 -4.85 -6.71
N ILE A 297 21.26 -4.56 -6.06
CA ILE A 297 21.27 -4.07 -4.68
C ILE A 297 21.13 -2.55 -4.70
N LEU A 298 20.14 -2.04 -3.97
CA LEU A 298 19.94 -0.60 -3.82
C LEU A 298 21.15 0.07 -3.16
N THR A 299 21.52 1.24 -3.68
CA THR A 299 22.57 2.12 -3.13
C THR A 299 21.95 3.37 -2.53
N GLU A 300 22.73 4.19 -1.82
CA GLU A 300 22.26 5.47 -1.29
C GLU A 300 21.70 6.42 -2.36
N GLU A 301 22.17 6.31 -3.61
CA GLU A 301 21.63 7.09 -4.72
C GLU A 301 20.16 6.79 -5.01
N HIS A 302 19.75 5.54 -4.80
CA HIS A 302 18.36 5.11 -4.96
C HIS A 302 17.45 5.54 -3.80
N LEU A 303 18.04 6.04 -2.71
CA LEU A 303 17.35 6.45 -1.48
C LEU A 303 17.20 7.98 -1.35
N LYS A 304 17.67 8.75 -2.33
CA LYS A 304 17.59 10.22 -2.37
C LYS A 304 16.25 10.71 -2.91
#